data_AF-A0A2D5I280-F1
#
_entry.id   AF-A0A2D5I280-F1
#
_cell.length_a   1.000
_cell.length_b   1.000
_cell.length_c   1.000
_cell.angle_alpha   90.00
_cell.angle_beta   90.00
_cell.angle_gamma   90.00
#
_symmetry.space_group_name_H-M   'P 1'
#
loop_
_entity.id
_entity.type
_entity.pdbx_description
1 polymer ?
#
loop_
_entity_poly.entity_id
_entity_poly.type
_entity_poly.pdbx_seq_one_letter_code
_entity_poly.pdbx_strand_id
1 'polypeptide(L)'
;EEFKKKKFQVAIETNGTIECHASIDWICVSPKSGSLLKQKSGNELKVIFPQPKLDYKYLVTLPFDHHLIQPMDGPNLLQNTEASIEFCKKNPDWRFSFQLHKAIGIK
;
A
#
# COMPACT_ATOMS: atom_id res chain seq x y z
N GLU A 1 19.28 -11.37 -8.20
CA GLU A 1 20.41 -12.34 -8.23
C GLU A 1 21.36 -12.26 -7.03
N GLU A 2 22.18 -11.22 -6.84
CA GLU A 2 23.18 -11.21 -5.75
C GLU A 2 22.58 -11.34 -4.33
N PHE A 3 21.48 -10.65 -4.04
CA PHE A 3 20.77 -10.80 -2.77
C PHE A 3 20.26 -12.23 -2.54
N LYS A 4 19.80 -12.91 -3.60
CA LYS A 4 19.33 -14.29 -3.53
C LYS A 4 20.46 -15.28 -3.27
N LYS A 5 21.64 -15.07 -3.87
CA LYS A 5 22.85 -15.87 -3.55
C LYS A 5 23.22 -15.78 -2.07
N LYS A 6 23.00 -14.61 -1.46
CA LYS A 6 23.19 -14.37 -0.02
C LYS A 6 21.98 -14.78 0.84
N LYS A 7 20.97 -15.43 0.26
CA LYS A 7 19.74 -15.90 0.92
C LYS A 7 18.91 -14.78 1.58
N PHE A 8 18.99 -13.56 1.06
CA PHE A 8 18.06 -12.49 1.44
C PHE A 8 16.73 -12.67 0.72
N GLN A 9 15.65 -12.39 1.45
CA GLN A 9 14.36 -12.07 0.86
C GLN A 9 14.34 -10.59 0.49
N VAL A 10 13.84 -10.28 -0.69
CA VAL A 10 13.77 -8.92 -1.22
C VAL A 10 12.32 -8.48 -1.27
N ALA A 11 12.01 -7.46 -0.48
CA ALA A 11 10.75 -6.73 -0.58
C ALA A 11 10.92 -5.45 -1.40
N ILE A 12 9.88 -5.04 -2.12
CA ILE A 12 9.82 -3.74 -2.80
C ILE A 12 8.58 -2.96 -2.38
N GLU A 13 8.76 -1.66 -2.21
CA GLU A 13 7.69 -0.67 -2.04
C GLU A 13 7.66 0.17 -3.32
N THR A 14 6.56 0.10 -4.08
CA THR A 14 6.45 0.76 -5.39
C THR A 14 5.15 1.54 -5.53
N ASN A 15 5.13 2.54 -6.40
CA ASN A 15 3.87 3.21 -6.79
C ASN A 15 3.08 2.41 -7.84
N GLY A 16 3.65 1.31 -8.38
CA GLY A 16 3.00 0.39 -9.31
C GLY A 16 2.94 0.87 -10.76
N THR A 17 3.58 1.98 -11.14
CA THR A 17 3.57 2.46 -12.53
C THR A 17 4.47 1.65 -13.47
N ILE A 18 5.29 0.76 -12.89
CA ILE A 18 6.19 -0.16 -13.57
C ILE A 18 5.98 -1.54 -12.93
N GLU A 19 5.92 -2.59 -13.76
CA GLU A 19 5.83 -3.97 -13.27
C GLU A 19 7.15 -4.38 -12.61
N CYS A 20 7.04 -5.02 -11.45
CA CYS A 20 8.19 -5.53 -10.72
C CYS A 20 8.75 -6.77 -11.41
N HIS A 21 10.07 -6.94 -11.33
CA HIS A 21 10.71 -8.16 -11.81
C HIS A 21 10.22 -9.38 -11.01
N ALA A 22 10.01 -10.52 -11.67
CA ALA A 22 9.48 -11.74 -11.06
C ALA A 22 10.36 -12.31 -9.93
N SER A 23 11.61 -11.86 -9.82
CA SER A 23 12.52 -12.28 -8.75
C SER A 23 12.24 -11.61 -7.40
N ILE A 24 11.38 -10.59 -7.31
CA ILE A 24 11.07 -9.95 -6.03
C ILE A 24 10.21 -10.88 -5.19
N ASP A 25 10.58 -11.07 -3.92
CA ASP A 25 9.93 -12.04 -3.04
C ASP A 25 8.66 -11.46 -2.38
N TRP A 26 8.61 -10.14 -2.17
CA TRP A 26 7.45 -9.44 -1.61
C TRP A 26 7.19 -8.11 -2.30
N ILE A 27 5.99 -7.93 -2.86
CA ILE A 27 5.63 -6.71 -3.59
C ILE A 27 4.53 -5.96 -2.83
N CYS A 28 4.87 -4.78 -2.33
CA CYS A 28 3.92 -3.81 -1.80
C CYS A 28 3.71 -2.69 -2.83
N VAL A 29 2.47 -2.53 -3.30
CA VAL A 29 2.08 -1.51 -4.27
C VAL A 29 1.24 -0.44 -3.57
N SER A 30 1.65 0.81 -3.71
CA SER A 30 0.90 1.97 -3.23
C SER A 30 0.50 2.85 -4.41
N PRO A 31 -0.68 2.63 -5.02
CA PRO A 31 -1.11 3.39 -6.19
C PRO A 31 -1.29 4.87 -5.84
N LYS A 32 -1.07 5.72 -6.85
CA LYS A 32 -1.20 7.18 -6.75
C LYS A 32 -2.26 7.66 -7.72
N SER A 33 -3.19 8.48 -7.24
CA SER A 33 -4.22 9.12 -8.06
C SER A 33 -3.60 9.82 -9.27
N GLY A 34 -4.16 9.61 -10.46
CA GLY A 34 -3.69 10.22 -11.70
C GLY A 34 -2.55 9.47 -12.41
N SER A 35 -2.05 8.38 -11.83
CA SER A 35 -1.02 7.53 -12.45
C SER A 35 -1.62 6.25 -13.02
N LEU A 36 -1.05 5.76 -14.13
CA LEU A 36 -1.39 4.45 -14.69
C LEU A 36 -0.81 3.34 -13.81
N LEU A 37 -1.66 2.47 -13.27
CA LEU A 37 -1.26 1.29 -12.51
C LEU A 37 -0.96 0.13 -13.46
N LYS A 38 0.31 -0.29 -13.53
CA LYS A 38 0.78 -1.44 -14.32
C LYS A 38 0.93 -2.70 -13.47
N GLN A 39 1.53 -2.60 -12.29
CA GLN A 39 1.60 -3.73 -11.34
C GLN A 39 0.21 -3.97 -10.72
N LYS A 40 -0.52 -4.94 -11.25
CA LYS A 40 -1.92 -5.24 -10.85
C LYS A 40 -2.07 -6.45 -9.92
N SER A 41 -0.97 -7.03 -9.47
CA SER A 41 -0.94 -8.15 -8.52
C SER A 41 0.25 -8.01 -7.57
N GLY A 42 0.26 -8.75 -6.47
CA GLY A 42 1.36 -8.74 -5.51
C GLY A 42 0.92 -9.23 -4.14
N ASN A 43 1.71 -8.90 -3.12
CA ASN A 43 1.40 -9.33 -1.75
C ASN A 43 0.54 -8.29 -1.03
N GLU A 44 0.87 -7.01 -1.17
CA GLU A 44 0.15 -5.93 -0.51
C GLU A 44 -0.26 -4.83 -1.50
N LEU A 45 -1.52 -4.42 -1.45
CA LEU A 45 -2.00 -3.17 -2.04
C LEU A 45 -2.26 -2.16 -0.92
N LYS A 46 -1.31 -1.26 -0.70
CA LYS A 46 -1.32 -0.28 0.40
C LYS A 46 -1.66 1.11 -0.09
N VAL A 47 -2.93 1.46 -0.02
CA VAL A 47 -3.46 2.74 -0.49
C VAL A 47 -3.26 3.81 0.58
N ILE A 48 -2.56 4.89 0.22
CA ILE A 48 -2.52 6.10 1.03
C ILE A 48 -3.87 6.81 0.94
N PHE A 49 -4.49 7.11 2.07
CA PHE A 49 -5.84 7.65 2.15
C PHE A 49 -5.88 8.99 2.90
N PRO A 50 -6.68 9.98 2.44
CA PRO A 50 -7.60 9.94 1.32
C PRO A 50 -6.95 10.28 -0.04
N GLN A 51 -7.51 9.73 -1.12
CA GLN A 51 -7.16 10.03 -2.51
C GLN A 51 -8.45 9.95 -3.36
N PRO A 52 -9.27 11.02 -3.41
CA PRO A 52 -10.65 10.96 -3.91
C PRO A 52 -10.84 10.46 -5.35
N LYS A 53 -9.81 10.55 -6.21
CA LYS A 53 -9.85 10.10 -7.60
C LYS A 53 -9.40 8.64 -7.81
N LEU A 54 -8.99 7.94 -6.74
CA LEU A 54 -8.73 6.51 -6.83
C LEU A 54 -10.05 5.73 -6.75
N ASP A 55 -10.18 4.72 -7.61
CA ASP A 55 -11.30 3.80 -7.55
C ASP A 55 -11.03 2.67 -6.55
N TYR A 56 -11.41 2.89 -5.29
CA TYR A 56 -11.22 1.90 -4.22
C TYR A 56 -11.98 0.59 -4.48
N LYS A 57 -13.12 0.64 -5.20
CA LYS A 57 -13.92 -0.55 -5.51
C LYS A 57 -13.22 -1.41 -6.56
N TYR A 58 -12.61 -0.79 -7.56
CA TYR A 58 -11.77 -1.52 -8.51
C TYR A 58 -10.50 -2.06 -7.85
N LEU A 59 -9.81 -1.24 -7.06
CA LEU A 59 -8.54 -1.62 -6.43
C LEU A 59 -8.66 -2.85 -5.52
N VAL A 60 -9.77 -2.98 -4.77
CA VAL A 60 -9.96 -4.14 -3.88
C VAL A 60 -10.16 -5.47 -4.63
N THR A 61 -10.58 -5.42 -5.89
CA THR A 61 -10.73 -6.64 -6.72
C THR A 61 -9.43 -7.16 -7.30
N LEU A 62 -8.35 -6.37 -7.21
CA LEU A 62 -7.06 -6.79 -7.75
C LEU A 62 -6.46 -7.94 -6.93
N PRO A 63 -5.76 -8.90 -7.56
CA PRO A 63 -5.20 -10.08 -6.91
C PRO A 63 -3.98 -9.73 -6.04
N PHE A 64 -4.26 -9.22 -4.84
CA PHE A 64 -3.31 -9.00 -3.75
C PHE A 64 -3.72 -9.83 -2.53
N ASP A 65 -2.73 -10.32 -1.78
CA ASP A 65 -2.98 -11.08 -0.54
C ASP A 65 -3.58 -10.18 0.57
N HIS A 66 -3.21 -8.90 0.57
CA HIS A 66 -3.63 -7.91 1.56
C HIS A 66 -4.01 -6.58 0.90
N HIS A 67 -5.22 -6.09 1.20
CA HIS A 67 -5.67 -4.73 0.85
C HIS A 67 -5.63 -3.84 2.08
N LEU A 68 -4.80 -2.81 2.03
CA LEU A 68 -4.46 -1.98 3.18
C LEU A 68 -4.80 -0.51 2.90
N ILE A 69 -5.37 0.16 3.90
CA ILE A 69 -5.57 1.60 3.94
C ILE A 69 -4.61 2.17 4.97
N GLN A 70 -3.77 3.13 4.54
CA GLN A 70 -2.85 3.83 5.41
C GLN A 70 -3.15 5.33 5.39
N PRO A 71 -3.26 5.99 6.55
CA PRO A 71 -3.51 7.42 6.58
C PRO A 71 -2.36 8.18 5.93
N MET A 72 -2.72 9.19 5.14
CA MET A 72 -1.80 10.15 4.57
C MET A 72 -1.17 10.97 5.71
N ASP A 73 0.15 10.95 5.74
CA ASP A 73 0.92 11.79 6.65
C ASP A 73 0.84 13.27 6.25
N GLY A 74 1.12 14.15 7.22
CA GLY A 74 1.11 15.60 7.03
C GLY A 74 0.25 16.34 8.07
N PRO A 75 -0.11 17.61 7.80
CA PRO A 75 -0.81 18.45 8.77
C PRO A 75 -2.15 17.89 9.27
N ASN A 76 -2.79 17.04 8.47
CA ASN A 76 -4.11 16.47 8.75
C ASN A 76 -4.03 15.00 9.23
N LEU A 77 -2.90 14.56 9.79
CA LEU A 77 -2.67 13.14 10.13
C LEU A 77 -3.77 12.58 11.05
N LEU A 78 -4.20 13.32 12.07
CA LEU A 78 -5.25 12.86 12.99
C LEU A 78 -6.57 12.63 12.25
N GLN A 79 -6.99 13.61 11.45
CA GLN A 79 -8.22 13.54 10.65
C GLN A 79 -8.14 12.40 9.62
N ASN A 80 -6.99 12.24 8.95
CA ASN A 80 -6.77 11.16 7.98
C ASN A 80 -6.78 9.78 8.65
N THR A 81 -6.29 9.68 9.88
CA THR A 81 -6.29 8.45 10.67
C THR A 81 -7.71 8.04 11.03
N GLU A 82 -8.50 8.95 11.59
CA GLU A 82 -9.92 8.71 11.90
C GLU A 82 -10.71 8.33 10.64
N ALA A 83 -10.53 9.07 9.55
CA ALA A 83 -11.21 8.78 8.29
C ALA A 83 -10.81 7.41 7.69
N SER A 84 -9.53 7.02 7.83
CA SER A 84 -9.04 5.70 7.40
C SER A 84 -9.66 4.56 8.23
N ILE A 85 -9.76 4.74 9.54
CA ILE A 85 -10.40 3.78 10.44
C ILE A 85 -11.87 3.60 10.07
N GLU A 86 -12.60 4.71 9.91
CA GLU A 86 -14.02 4.68 9.52
C GLU A 86 -14.24 4.09 8.13
N PHE A 87 -13.31 4.31 7.19
CA PHE A 87 -13.34 3.68 5.89
C PHE A 87 -13.22 2.15 6.00
N CYS A 88 -12.23 1.64 6.74
CA CYS A 88 -12.07 0.18 6.91
C CYS A 88 -13.25 -0.46 7.64
N LYS A 89 -13.81 0.20 8.67
CA LYS A 89 -15.01 -0.28 9.36
C LYS A 89 -16.21 -0.47 8.41
N LYS A 90 -16.34 0.41 7.42
CA LYS A 90 -17.42 0.36 6.41
C LYS A 90 -17.10 -0.58 5.24
N ASN A 91 -15.84 -0.96 5.03
CA ASN A 91 -15.37 -1.75 3.91
C ASN A 91 -14.42 -2.86 4.43
N PRO A 92 -14.95 -3.98 4.95
CA PRO A 92 -14.17 -4.97 5.71
C PRO A 92 -13.11 -5.72 4.90
N ASP A 93 -13.19 -5.67 3.57
CA ASP A 93 -12.14 -6.17 2.68
C ASP A 93 -10.82 -5.38 2.83
N TRP A 94 -10.90 -4.14 3.33
CA TRP A 94 -9.75 -3.29 3.62
C TRP A 94 -9.34 -3.40 5.08
N ARG A 95 -8.03 -3.56 5.30
CA ARG A 95 -7.41 -3.55 6.63
C ARG A 95 -6.71 -2.22 6.88
N PHE A 96 -6.74 -1.76 8.12
CA PHE A 96 -6.01 -0.56 8.51
C PHE A 96 -4.50 -0.84 8.64
N SER A 97 -3.67 0.05 8.12
CA SER A 97 -2.21 0.07 8.24
C SER A 97 -1.76 1.42 8.79
N PHE A 98 -0.66 1.45 9.54
CA PHE A 98 -0.16 2.69 10.16
C PHE A 98 1.35 2.81 10.02
N GLN A 99 1.85 4.03 9.86
CA GLN A 99 3.30 4.30 9.81
C GLN A 99 3.89 4.28 11.22
N LEU A 100 4.01 3.07 11.79
CA LEU A 100 4.43 2.88 13.18
C LEU A 100 5.77 3.57 13.50
N HIS A 101 6.75 3.46 12.60
CA HIS A 101 8.08 4.07 12.80
C HIS A 101 8.00 5.59 13.08
N LYS A 102 7.11 6.33 12.41
CA LYS A 102 6.91 7.77 12.67
C LYS A 102 6.28 8.02 14.04
N ALA A 103 5.30 7.20 14.40
CA ALA A 103 4.59 7.32 15.68
C ALA A 103 5.50 7.04 16.89
N ILE A 104 6.48 6.15 16.73
CA ILE A 104 7.44 5.80 17.79
C ILE A 104 8.79 6.53 17.67
N GLY A 105 8.96 7.40 16.68
CA GLY A 105 10.16 8.24 16.53
C GLY A 105 11.40 7.53 15.97
N ILE A 106 11.23 6.44 15.20
CA ILE A 106 12.33 5.72 14.55
C ILE A 106 12.37 6.06 13.05
N LYS A 107 13.58 6.24 12.51
CA LYS A 107 13.86 6.44 11.08
C LYS A 107 14.74 5.33 10.54
#